data_AF-A0A4Q3U4C9-F1
#
_entry.id   AF-A0A4Q3U4C9-F1
#
_cell.length_a   1.000
_cell.length_b   1.000
_cell.length_c   1.000
_cell.angle_alpha   90.00
_cell.angle_beta   90.00
_cell.angle_gamma   90.00
#
_symmetry.space_group_name_H-M   'P 1'
#
loop_
_entity.id
_entity.type
_entity.pdbx_description
1 polymer ?
#
loop_
_entity_poly.entity_id
_entity_poly.type
_entity_poly.pdbx_seq_one_letter_code
_entity_poly.pdbx_strand_id
1 'polypeptide(L)'
;PMATTSAGDARVEKWVSASQGYGQTRLNRNAVGQPLVLNGMPVAHGIGTHASSTIAIDLPDGSTRFRARVGLESEGARLNGGGTLKILVFTQDPMVGSALPTAPVPFDLTALGLGPKVQVRDLWSHRSLGTHENVFAPELSWHGAGLYRISPLRQR
;
A
#
# COMPACT_ATOMS: atom_id res chain seq x y z
N PRO A 1 -4.39 -3.26 21.67
CA PRO A 1 -4.28 -1.78 21.52
C PRO A 1 -5.43 -1.13 22.29
N MET A 2 -5.26 0.12 22.73
CA MET A 2 -6.25 0.86 23.51
C MET A 2 -6.47 2.25 22.92
N ALA A 3 -7.69 2.76 23.04
CA ALA A 3 -8.06 4.14 22.76
C ALA A 3 -8.59 4.79 24.05
N THR A 4 -8.15 6.00 24.39
CA THR A 4 -8.64 6.75 25.55
C THR A 4 -9.74 7.72 25.11
N THR A 5 -10.90 7.65 25.76
CA THR A 5 -12.04 8.56 25.58
C THR A 5 -12.32 9.32 26.88
N SER A 6 -13.30 10.24 26.89
CA SER A 6 -13.81 10.86 28.12
C SER A 6 -14.44 9.84 29.09
N ALA A 7 -14.90 8.68 28.60
CA ALA A 7 -15.45 7.59 29.40
C ALA A 7 -14.36 6.61 29.91
N GLY A 8 -13.09 6.82 29.55
CA GLY A 8 -11.97 5.97 29.94
C GLY A 8 -11.32 5.22 28.76
N ASP A 9 -10.45 4.26 29.09
CA ASP A 9 -9.71 3.47 28.11
C ASP A 9 -10.57 2.32 27.55
N ALA A 10 -10.73 2.29 26.23
CA ALA A 10 -11.44 1.25 25.48
C ALA A 10 -10.48 0.38 24.67
N ARG A 11 -10.75 -0.93 24.61
CA ARG A 11 -9.98 -1.87 23.78
C ARG A 11 -10.33 -1.69 22.32
N VAL A 12 -9.31 -1.79 21.49
CA VAL A 12 -9.47 -1.91 20.05
C VAL A 12 -9.64 -3.39 19.70
N GLU A 13 -10.87 -3.77 19.35
CA GLU A 13 -11.28 -5.15 19.06
C GLU A 13 -11.90 -5.31 17.68
N LYS A 14 -11.99 -4.24 16.89
CA LYS A 14 -12.50 -4.25 15.52
C LYS A 14 -11.65 -3.35 14.65
N TRP A 15 -11.62 -3.64 13.36
CA TRP A 15 -11.01 -2.81 12.34
C TRP A 15 -11.97 -2.67 11.16
N VAL A 16 -11.85 -1.56 10.44
CA VAL A 16 -12.59 -1.30 9.19
C VAL A 16 -12.02 -2.15 8.07
N SER A 17 -10.69 -2.18 7.97
CA SER A 17 -9.97 -2.96 6.97
C SER A 17 -8.61 -3.38 7.49
N ALA A 18 -8.09 -4.48 6.95
CA ALA A 18 -6.75 -4.96 7.21
C ALA A 18 -6.17 -5.62 5.97
N SER A 19 -4.90 -5.35 5.69
CA SER A 19 -4.09 -6.04 4.68
C SER A 19 -2.80 -6.55 5.31
N GLN A 20 -2.26 -7.63 4.75
CA GLN A 20 -1.04 -8.27 5.23
C GLN A 20 -0.35 -9.03 4.09
N GLY A 21 0.98 -9.20 4.21
CA GLY A 21 1.77 -9.94 3.22
C GLY A 21 1.65 -11.47 3.36
N TYR A 22 1.41 -11.97 4.57
CA TYR A 22 1.32 -13.41 4.83
C TYR A 22 0.28 -13.74 5.91
N GLY A 23 -0.39 -14.88 5.73
CA GLY A 23 -1.38 -15.37 6.68
C GLY A 23 -2.60 -14.44 6.80
N GLN A 24 -3.08 -14.24 8.02
CA GLN A 24 -4.22 -13.34 8.30
C GLN A 24 -3.92 -12.45 9.50
N THR A 25 -4.40 -11.20 9.43
CA THR A 25 -4.48 -10.33 10.60
C THR A 25 -5.52 -10.87 11.59
N ARG A 26 -5.15 -11.04 12.86
CA ARG A 26 -5.98 -11.69 13.88
C ARG A 26 -5.95 -10.94 15.21
N LEU A 27 -7.06 -11.02 15.94
CA LEU A 27 -7.13 -10.63 17.35
C LEU A 27 -6.55 -11.74 18.22
N ASN A 28 -5.69 -11.35 19.17
CA ASN A 28 -5.13 -12.18 20.25
C ASN A 28 -4.38 -13.43 19.77
N ARG A 29 -4.03 -13.49 18.48
CA ARG A 29 -3.32 -14.57 17.82
C ARG A 29 -2.31 -13.99 16.83
N ASN A 30 -1.26 -14.75 16.52
CA ASN A 30 -0.29 -14.37 15.50
C ASN A 30 -0.84 -14.57 14.07
N ALA A 31 -0.02 -14.22 13.06
CA ALA A 31 -0.40 -14.25 11.64
C ALA A 31 -0.72 -15.65 11.08
N VAL A 32 -0.41 -16.72 11.81
CA VAL A 32 -0.75 -18.11 11.46
C VAL A 32 -1.80 -18.75 12.38
N GLY A 33 -2.31 -18.00 13.37
CA GLY A 33 -3.41 -18.43 14.24
C GLY A 33 -2.98 -19.05 15.57
N GLN A 34 -1.70 -19.03 15.91
CA GLN A 34 -1.20 -19.47 17.22
C GLN A 34 -1.34 -18.35 18.28
N PRO A 35 -1.17 -18.65 19.58
CA PRO A 35 -1.14 -17.64 20.63
C PRO A 35 -0.15 -16.50 20.33
N LEU A 36 -0.53 -15.26 20.63
CA LEU A 36 0.33 -14.11 20.42
C LEU A 36 1.39 -14.03 21.53
N VAL A 37 2.68 -14.00 21.17
CA VAL A 37 3.79 -13.96 22.14
C VAL A 37 4.77 -12.84 21.77
N LEU A 38 5.10 -11.97 22.72
CA LEU A 38 6.10 -10.91 22.54
C LEU A 38 7.21 -11.07 23.56
N ASN A 39 8.46 -11.12 23.09
CA ASN A 39 9.66 -11.35 23.91
C ASN A 39 9.51 -12.59 24.83
N GLY A 40 8.94 -13.67 24.30
CA GLY A 40 8.68 -14.91 25.06
C GLY A 40 7.51 -14.85 26.04
N MET A 41 6.83 -13.69 26.18
CA MET A 41 5.70 -13.52 27.10
C MET A 41 4.37 -13.56 26.36
N PRO A 42 3.39 -14.38 26.80
CA PRO A 42 2.06 -14.40 26.22
C PRO A 42 1.38 -13.03 26.27
N VAL A 43 0.70 -12.67 25.19
CA VAL A 43 -0.08 -11.44 25.07
C VAL A 43 -1.55 -11.80 24.94
N ALA A 44 -2.30 -11.61 26.04
CA ALA A 44 -3.73 -11.91 26.08
C ALA A 44 -4.55 -11.05 25.10
N HIS A 45 -4.12 -9.81 24.86
CA HIS A 45 -4.84 -8.86 24.02
C HIS A 45 -3.93 -8.13 23.04
N GLY A 46 -4.17 -8.30 21.75
CA GLY A 46 -3.34 -7.69 20.71
C GLY A 46 -3.86 -7.97 19.32
N ILE A 47 -3.15 -7.42 18.34
CA ILE A 47 -3.37 -7.71 16.92
C ILE A 47 -2.08 -8.34 16.40
N GLY A 48 -2.17 -9.56 15.89
CA GLY A 48 -1.09 -10.20 15.17
C GLY A 48 -1.29 -10.06 13.67
N THR A 49 -0.24 -9.68 12.95
CA THR A 49 -0.24 -9.51 11.49
C THR A 49 1.14 -9.83 10.93
N HIS A 50 1.31 -9.72 9.61
CA HIS A 50 2.60 -9.88 8.94
C HIS A 50 2.85 -8.73 7.96
N ALA A 51 3.98 -8.06 8.12
CA ALA A 51 4.39 -6.98 7.22
C ALA A 51 4.64 -7.49 5.78
N SER A 52 4.48 -6.68 4.73
CA SER A 52 3.87 -5.34 4.73
C SER A 52 2.38 -5.41 5.05
N SER A 53 1.90 -4.52 5.91
CA SER A 53 0.51 -4.55 6.41
C SER A 53 -0.02 -3.15 6.69
N THR A 54 -1.30 -2.91 6.38
CA THR A 54 -2.06 -1.72 6.80
C THR A 54 -3.31 -2.17 7.54
N ILE A 55 -3.59 -1.55 8.68
CA ILE A 55 -4.78 -1.87 9.49
C ILE A 55 -5.49 -0.54 9.79
N ALA A 56 -6.68 -0.36 9.22
CA ALA A 56 -7.52 0.81 9.47
C ALA A 56 -8.51 0.47 10.60
N ILE A 57 -8.47 1.27 11.67
CA ILE A 57 -9.19 1.00 12.91
C ILE A 57 -10.14 2.17 13.16
N ASP A 58 -11.41 1.86 13.40
CA ASP A 58 -12.33 2.84 13.96
C ASP A 58 -12.03 3.03 15.46
N LEU A 59 -11.71 4.25 15.83
CA LEU A 59 -11.59 4.63 17.23
C LEU A 59 -12.96 5.07 17.74
N PRO A 60 -13.32 4.76 19.01
CA PRO A 60 -14.55 5.26 19.59
C PRO A 60 -14.66 6.78 19.52
N ASP A 61 -15.87 7.31 19.37
CA ASP A 61 -16.11 8.76 19.35
C ASP A 61 -15.52 9.46 20.59
N GLY A 62 -14.92 10.63 20.37
CA GLY A 62 -14.26 11.38 21.43
C GLY A 62 -12.93 10.78 21.91
N SER A 63 -12.34 9.84 21.16
CA SER A 63 -10.99 9.35 21.44
C SER A 63 -9.95 10.46 21.33
N THR A 64 -9.14 10.64 22.37
CA THR A 64 -8.06 11.64 22.42
C THR A 64 -6.67 11.03 22.39
N ARG A 65 -6.56 9.72 22.59
CA ARG A 65 -5.27 9.01 22.61
C ARG A 65 -5.39 7.60 22.09
N PHE A 66 -4.43 7.16 21.27
CA PHE A 66 -4.21 5.76 20.95
C PHE A 66 -2.94 5.25 21.63
N ARG A 67 -2.97 4.04 22.20
CA ARG A 67 -1.84 3.39 22.86
C ARG A 67 -1.70 1.94 22.43
N ALA A 68 -0.48 1.55 22.05
CA ALA A 68 -0.13 0.17 21.76
C ALA A 68 1.29 -0.14 22.21
N ARG A 69 1.53 -1.41 22.55
CA ARG A 69 2.87 -2.00 22.59
C ARG A 69 3.08 -2.72 21.27
N VAL A 70 4.23 -2.52 20.66
CA VAL A 70 4.58 -3.09 19.35
C VAL A 70 5.89 -3.85 19.45
N GLY A 71 6.04 -4.90 18.67
CA GLY A 71 7.23 -5.74 18.66
C GLY A 71 7.11 -6.85 17.64
N LEU A 72 8.24 -7.50 17.34
CA LEU A 72 8.24 -8.73 16.58
C LEU A 72 7.58 -9.83 17.41
N GLU A 73 6.66 -10.56 16.77
CA GLU A 73 6.08 -11.76 17.37
C GLU A 73 7.18 -12.82 17.55
N SER A 74 7.18 -13.52 18.68
CA SER A 74 8.33 -14.30 19.13
C SER A 74 8.64 -15.49 18.21
N GLU A 75 7.61 -16.15 17.68
CA GLU A 75 7.82 -17.22 16.71
C GLU A 75 8.31 -16.64 15.38
N GLY A 76 7.68 -15.57 14.89
CA GLY A 76 8.14 -14.86 13.70
C GLY A 76 9.59 -14.36 13.80
N ALA A 77 9.99 -13.87 14.97
CA ALA A 77 11.34 -13.35 15.24
C ALA A 77 12.42 -14.43 15.27
N ARG A 78 12.06 -15.70 15.47
CA ARG A 78 13.01 -16.82 15.47
C ARG A 78 13.24 -17.38 14.07
N LEU A 79 12.35 -17.07 13.12
CA LEU A 79 12.48 -17.50 11.74
C LEU A 79 13.50 -16.63 11.00
N ASN A 80 14.25 -17.25 10.08
CA ASN A 80 15.11 -16.57 9.10
C ASN A 80 16.09 -15.53 9.67
N GLY A 81 16.54 -15.70 10.92
CA GLY A 81 17.48 -14.76 11.57
C GLY A 81 16.84 -13.49 12.12
N GLY A 82 15.50 -13.41 12.17
CA GLY A 82 14.73 -12.30 12.71
C GLY A 82 14.18 -11.35 11.64
N GLY A 83 13.80 -10.15 12.08
CA GLY A 83 13.22 -9.16 11.19
C GLY A 83 13.36 -7.75 11.74
N THR A 84 13.20 -6.75 10.86
CA THR A 84 13.15 -5.35 11.25
C THR A 84 11.78 -4.81 10.87
N LEU A 85 11.13 -4.11 11.80
CA LEU A 85 9.83 -3.48 11.56
C LEU A 85 9.96 -1.97 11.65
N LYS A 86 9.29 -1.27 10.73
CA LYS A 86 8.95 0.14 10.88
C LYS A 86 7.46 0.23 11.19
N ILE A 87 7.11 0.81 12.33
CA ILE A 87 5.73 1.01 12.74
C ILE A 87 5.39 2.48 12.58
N LEU A 88 4.28 2.74 11.89
CA LEU A 88 3.77 4.08 11.64
C LEU A 88 2.30 4.11 12.10
N VAL A 89 1.90 5.21 12.73
CA VAL A 89 0.53 5.45 13.17
C VAL A 89 0.07 6.75 12.55
N PHE A 90 -1.08 6.72 11.88
CA PHE A 90 -1.67 7.86 11.20
C PHE A 90 -3.09 8.09 11.73
N THR A 91 -3.55 9.33 11.68
CA THR A 91 -4.94 9.70 12.03
C THR A 91 -5.84 9.84 10.80
N GLN A 92 -5.27 9.73 9.61
CA GLN A 92 -5.93 9.65 8.32
C GLN A 92 -5.29 8.53 7.51
N ASP A 93 -5.97 8.02 6.48
CA ASP A 93 -5.38 7.04 5.58
C ASP A 93 -4.15 7.65 4.87
N PRO A 94 -2.93 7.16 5.13
CA PRO A 94 -1.72 7.70 4.52
C PRO A 94 -1.62 7.40 3.01
N MET A 95 -2.47 6.51 2.49
CA MET A 95 -2.57 6.19 1.07
C MET A 95 -3.55 7.13 0.35
N VAL A 96 -4.48 7.78 1.06
CA VAL A 96 -5.40 8.76 0.47
C VAL A 96 -4.64 10.06 0.22
N GLY A 97 -4.55 10.46 -1.06
CA GLY A 97 -3.75 11.61 -1.50
C GLY A 97 -2.32 11.26 -1.92
N SER A 98 -1.85 10.04 -1.64
CA SER A 98 -0.65 9.49 -2.29
C SER A 98 -1.05 8.88 -3.65
N ALA A 99 -1.49 9.72 -4.59
CA ALA A 99 -1.12 9.41 -5.96
C ALA A 99 0.41 9.38 -5.93
N LEU A 100 1.01 8.20 -6.18
CA LEU A 100 2.46 8.14 -6.37
C LEU A 100 2.80 9.28 -7.34
N PRO A 101 3.79 10.13 -7.02
CA PRO A 101 4.13 11.22 -7.91
C PRO A 101 4.25 10.66 -9.33
N THR A 102 3.50 11.23 -10.26
CA THR A 102 3.65 10.89 -11.67
C THR A 102 4.66 11.84 -12.28
N ALA A 103 5.38 11.34 -13.28
CA ALA A 103 6.20 12.18 -14.11
C ALA A 103 5.92 11.86 -15.58
N PRO A 104 5.97 12.86 -16.47
CA PRO A 104 5.93 12.62 -17.89
C PRO A 104 7.20 11.86 -18.28
N VAL A 105 7.04 10.80 -19.06
CA VAL A 105 8.17 10.09 -19.70
C VAL A 105 8.16 10.42 -21.19
N PRO A 106 8.84 11.50 -21.63
CA PRO A 106 8.75 11.95 -23.01
C PRO A 106 9.52 11.04 -23.97
N PHE A 107 8.91 10.77 -25.11
CA PHE A 107 9.52 10.07 -26.25
C PHE A 107 9.38 10.93 -27.49
N ASP A 108 10.50 11.22 -28.16
CA ASP A 108 10.49 11.83 -29.50
C ASP A 108 10.13 10.77 -30.55
N LEU A 109 8.99 10.96 -31.20
CA LEU A 109 8.43 10.00 -32.15
C LEU A 109 9.26 9.92 -33.44
N THR A 110 9.89 11.02 -33.84
CA THR A 110 10.76 11.07 -35.02
C THR A 110 12.08 10.39 -34.72
N ALA A 111 12.66 10.62 -33.54
CA ALA A 111 13.88 9.95 -33.10
C ALA A 111 13.71 8.43 -32.98
N LEU A 112 12.49 7.96 -32.67
CA LEU A 112 12.13 6.53 -32.68
C LEU A 112 11.82 5.96 -34.08
N GLY A 113 11.91 6.78 -35.15
CA GLY A 113 11.63 6.36 -36.52
C GLY A 113 10.14 6.14 -36.82
N LEU A 114 9.25 6.63 -35.96
CA LEU A 114 7.79 6.49 -36.10
C LEU A 114 7.15 7.63 -36.90
N GLY A 115 7.91 8.69 -37.15
CA GLY A 115 7.49 9.89 -37.84
C GLY A 115 6.77 10.88 -36.91
N PRO A 116 6.34 12.04 -37.44
CA PRO A 116 5.86 13.15 -36.64
C PRO A 116 4.45 12.95 -36.10
N LYS A 117 3.71 11.93 -36.56
CA LYS A 117 2.30 11.71 -36.20
C LYS A 117 2.00 10.22 -36.04
N VAL A 118 1.47 9.84 -34.89
CA VAL A 118 1.20 8.44 -34.52
C VAL A 118 -0.17 8.29 -33.90
N GLN A 119 -0.76 7.09 -33.99
CA GLN A 119 -1.85 6.66 -33.12
C GLN A 119 -1.30 5.90 -31.92
N VAL A 120 -1.83 6.18 -30.74
CA VAL A 120 -1.43 5.54 -29.49
C VAL A 120 -2.61 4.80 -28.87
N ARG A 121 -2.37 3.57 -28.42
CA ARG A 121 -3.30 2.76 -27.64
C ARG A 121 -2.61 2.27 -26.37
N ASP A 122 -3.24 2.48 -25.23
CA ASP A 122 -2.88 1.83 -23.98
C ASP A 122 -3.38 0.39 -24.02
N LEU A 123 -2.43 -0.55 -23.96
CA LEU A 123 -2.71 -1.98 -24.05
C LEU A 123 -3.14 -2.58 -22.71
N TRP A 124 -2.83 -1.96 -21.58
CA TRP A 124 -3.25 -2.45 -20.26
C TRP A 124 -4.65 -1.96 -19.89
N SER A 125 -5.00 -0.70 -20.19
CA SER A 125 -6.38 -0.21 -20.00
C SER A 125 -7.31 -0.50 -21.18
N HIS A 126 -6.78 -1.11 -22.25
CA HIS A 126 -7.51 -1.42 -23.48
C HIS A 126 -8.15 -0.19 -24.14
N ARG A 127 -7.55 1.00 -23.94
CA ARG A 127 -8.09 2.29 -24.36
C ARG A 127 -7.28 2.89 -25.51
N SER A 128 -7.96 3.42 -26.52
CA SER A 128 -7.32 4.27 -27.54
C SER A 128 -7.06 5.66 -26.97
N LEU A 129 -5.81 6.12 -27.04
CA LEU A 129 -5.39 7.45 -26.58
C LEU A 129 -5.37 8.48 -27.71
N GLY A 130 -5.78 8.08 -28.93
CA GLY A 130 -5.89 8.97 -30.07
C GLY A 130 -4.56 9.26 -30.77
N THR A 131 -4.49 10.40 -31.45
CA THR A 131 -3.35 10.81 -32.26
C THR A 131 -2.45 11.76 -31.48
N HIS A 132 -1.14 11.53 -31.58
CA HIS A 132 -0.09 12.33 -30.95
C HIS A 132 0.91 12.80 -31.99
N GLU A 133 1.51 13.97 -31.78
CA GLU A 133 2.44 14.60 -32.72
C GLU A 133 3.76 14.98 -32.05
N ASN A 134 4.88 14.74 -32.75
CA ASN A 134 6.27 14.99 -32.37
C ASN A 134 6.76 14.26 -31.11
N VAL A 135 6.06 14.43 -29.98
CA VAL A 135 6.39 13.83 -28.69
C VAL A 135 5.16 13.13 -28.12
N PHE A 136 5.35 11.92 -27.59
CA PHE A 136 4.39 11.27 -26.72
C PHE A 136 4.98 11.18 -25.31
N ALA A 137 4.26 11.68 -24.30
CA ALA A 137 4.74 11.73 -22.92
C ALA A 137 3.65 11.22 -21.94
N PRO A 138 3.52 9.90 -21.75
CA PRO A 138 2.60 9.36 -20.75
C PRO A 138 3.05 9.73 -19.34
N GLU A 139 2.08 10.07 -18.49
CA GLU A 139 2.28 10.22 -17.05
C GLU A 139 2.38 8.84 -16.41
N LEU A 140 3.54 8.51 -15.83
CA LEU A 140 3.76 7.27 -15.12
C LEU A 140 4.07 7.54 -13.66
N SER A 141 3.44 6.79 -12.76
CA SER A 141 3.77 6.78 -11.34
C SER A 141 5.22 6.38 -11.11
N TRP A 142 5.85 6.89 -10.05
CA TRP A 142 7.15 6.38 -9.60
C TRP A 142 7.09 4.87 -9.32
N HIS A 143 8.05 4.11 -9.86
CA HIS A 143 8.04 2.63 -9.91
C HIS A 143 6.87 2.01 -10.71
N GLY A 144 6.10 2.83 -11.41
CA GLY A 144 5.07 2.40 -12.35
C GLY A 144 5.65 2.05 -13.71
N ALA A 145 4.84 1.34 -14.50
CA ALA A 145 5.12 1.03 -15.89
C ALA A 145 3.88 1.33 -16.73
N GLY A 146 4.04 1.35 -18.05
CA GLY A 146 2.93 1.42 -18.99
C GLY A 146 3.25 0.62 -20.24
N LEU A 147 2.23 0.00 -20.85
CA LEU A 147 2.37 -0.75 -22.09
C LEU A 147 1.52 -0.10 -23.19
N TYR A 148 2.21 0.46 -24.19
CA TYR A 148 1.58 1.21 -25.26
C TYR A 148 1.88 0.60 -26.62
N ARG A 149 0.87 0.53 -27.48
CA ARG A 149 1.05 0.31 -28.92
C ARG A 149 1.07 1.67 -29.61
N ILE A 150 2.15 1.94 -30.33
CA ILE A 150 2.32 3.16 -31.12
C ILE A 150 2.36 2.76 -32.59
N SER A 151 1.58 3.44 -33.44
CA SER A 151 1.47 3.12 -34.86
C SER A 151 1.62 4.39 -35.70
N PRO A 152 2.60 4.45 -36.63
CA PRO A 152 2.75 5.58 -37.54
C PRO A 152 1.46 5.84 -38.31
N LEU A 153 1.02 7.09 -38.36
CA LEU A 153 -0.02 7.51 -39.28
C LEU A 153 0.68 7.84 -40.60
N ARG A 154 0.60 6.92 -41.58
CA ARG A 154 1.08 7.20 -42.93
C ARG A 154 0.34 8.42 -43.46
N GLN A 155 1.07 9.49 -43.69
CA GLN A 155 0.58 10.61 -44.49
C GLN A 155 0.50 10.10 -45.93
N ARG A 156 -0.70 10.20 -46.52
CA ARG A 156 -0.90 9.96 -47.94
C ARG A 156 -0.40 11.15 -48.75
#